data_AF-A0A1D2R4E9-F1
#
_entry.id   AF-A0A1D2R4E9-F1
#
_cell.length_a   1.000
_cell.length_b   1.000
_cell.length_c   1.000
_cell.angle_alpha   90.00
_cell.angle_beta   90.00
_cell.angle_gamma   90.00
#
_symmetry.space_group_name_H-M   'P 1'
#
loop_
_entity.id
_entity.type
_entity.pdbx_description
1 polymer ?
#
loop_
_entity_poly.entity_id
_entity_poly.type
_entity_poly.pdbx_seq_one_letter_code
_entity_poly.pdbx_strand_id
1 'polypeptide(L)'
;MTTLTLKFEGAHEEIINAMLKSKIAKTKSEAVRMALLTFGLSTGIIKNRFVLRGIRKDLSKDAFNAKEIESEIERIKNESIRR
;
A
#
# COMPACT_ATOMS: atom_id res chain seq x y z
N MET A 1 -8.19 11.64 -5.70
CA MET A 1 -7.88 11.81 -4.26
C MET A 1 -9.13 12.37 -3.61
N THR A 2 -9.60 11.76 -2.53
CA THR A 2 -10.79 12.22 -1.80
C THR A 2 -10.36 12.60 -0.39
N THR A 3 -10.81 13.76 0.09
CA THR A 3 -10.42 14.29 1.40
C THR A 3 -11.59 14.19 2.37
N LEU A 4 -11.30 13.75 3.59
CA LEU A 4 -12.25 13.68 4.70
C LEU A 4 -11.57 14.25 5.95
N THR A 5 -12.27 15.15 6.65
CA THR A 5 -11.80 15.69 7.93
C THR A 5 -12.49 14.93 9.06
N LEU A 6 -11.69 14.36 9.96
CA LEU A 6 -12.16 13.62 11.12
C LEU A 6 -11.60 14.23 12.40
N LYS A 7 -12.45 14.35 13.42
CA LYS A 7 -12.04 14.69 14.78
C LYS A 7 -11.91 13.39 15.58
N PHE A 8 -10.78 13.18 16.22
CA PHE A 8 -10.55 12.03 17.10
C PHE A 8 -10.50 12.51 18.53
N GLU A 9 -11.30 11.89 19.39
CA GLU A 9 -11.36 12.20 20.82
C GLU A 9 -11.52 10.90 21.61
N GLY A 10 -11.02 10.89 22.85
CA GLY A 10 -11.08 9.74 23.76
C GLY A 10 -10.39 8.50 23.18
N ALA A 11 -11.06 7.35 23.27
CA ALA A 11 -10.52 6.06 22.86
C ALA A 11 -10.00 6.03 21.41
N HIS A 12 -10.66 6.74 20.48
CA HIS A 12 -10.22 6.78 19.09
C HIS A 12 -8.86 7.47 18.92
N GLU A 13 -8.64 8.56 19.67
CA GLU A 13 -7.37 9.27 19.67
C GLU A 13 -6.26 8.42 20.31
N GLU A 14 -6.56 7.76 21.42
CA GLU A 14 -5.63 6.86 22.10
C GLU A 14 -5.16 5.72 21.19
N ILE A 15 -6.10 5.08 20.48
CA ILE A 15 -5.79 3.99 19.53
C ILE A 15 -4.90 4.49 18.39
N ILE A 16 -5.25 5.61 17.76
CA ILE A 16 -4.43 6.17 16.66
C ILE A 16 -3.03 6.53 17.17
N ASN A 17 -2.93 7.17 18.34
CA ASN A 17 -1.65 7.52 18.92
C ASN A 17 -0.82 6.28 19.27
N ALA A 18 -1.43 5.19 19.72
CA ALA A 18 -0.77 3.91 19.97
C ALA A 18 -0.25 3.27 18.67
N MET A 19 -1.01 3.33 17.58
CA MET A 19 -0.57 2.84 16.25
C MET A 19 0.64 3.61 15.73
N LEU A 20 0.69 4.93 15.96
CA LEU A 20 1.83 5.76 15.58
C LEU A 20 3.06 5.46 16.44
N LYS A 21 2.90 5.41 17.77
CA LYS A 21 3.99 5.14 18.72
C LYS A 21 4.64 3.76 18.49
N SER A 22 3.83 2.76 18.17
CA SER A 22 4.29 1.40 17.87
C SER A 22 4.84 1.25 16.44
N LYS A 23 4.84 2.31 15.63
CA LYS A 23 5.25 2.31 14.21
C LYS A 23 4.45 1.34 13.34
N ILE A 24 3.26 0.94 13.77
CA ILE A 24 2.29 0.18 12.96
C ILE A 24 1.79 1.05 11.80
N ALA A 25 1.62 2.36 12.03
CA ALA A 25 1.30 3.35 11.01
C ALA A 25 2.27 4.53 11.07
N LYS A 26 2.60 5.15 9.93
CA LYS A 26 3.44 6.34 9.85
C LYS A 26 2.64 7.62 10.00
N THR A 27 1.37 7.61 9.59
CA THR A 27 0.50 8.79 9.61
C THR A 27 -0.89 8.45 10.15
N LYS A 28 -1.62 9.45 10.67
CA LYS A 28 -3.02 9.28 11.12
C LYS A 28 -3.90 8.74 9.98
N SER A 29 -3.70 9.26 8.76
CA SER A 29 -4.44 8.81 7.58
C SER A 29 -4.17 7.34 7.24
N GLU A 30 -2.94 6.87 7.41
CA GLU A 30 -2.58 5.47 7.24
C GLU A 30 -3.23 4.60 8.32
N ALA A 31 -3.19 5.02 9.58
CA ALA A 31 -3.84 4.32 10.68
C ALA A 31 -5.34 4.12 10.43
N VAL A 32 -6.04 5.16 9.96
CA VAL A 32 -7.47 5.09 9.61
C VAL A 32 -7.72 4.10 8.47
N ARG A 33 -6.91 4.12 7.42
CA ARG A 33 -7.04 3.15 6.31
C ARG A 33 -6.83 1.72 6.78
N MET A 34 -5.85 1.48 7.65
CA MET A 34 -5.60 0.17 8.24
C MET A 34 -6.79 -0.29 9.09
N ALA A 35 -7.33 0.57 9.95
CA ALA A 35 -8.48 0.26 10.78
C ALA A 35 -9.73 -0.11 9.94
N LEU A 36 -9.99 0.63 8.85
CA LEU A 36 -11.09 0.33 7.93
C LEU A 36 -10.90 -1.02 7.22
N LEU A 37 -9.69 -1.35 6.79
CA LEU A 37 -9.39 -2.65 6.20
C LEU A 37 -9.60 -3.78 7.21
N THR A 38 -9.10 -3.62 8.44
CA THR A 38 -9.29 -4.59 9.52
C THR A 38 -10.76 -4.78 9.84
N PHE A 39 -11.53 -3.70 9.95
CA PHE A 39 -12.98 -3.76 10.18
C PHE A 39 -13.70 -4.50 9.04
N GLY A 40 -13.39 -4.17 7.79
CA GLY A 40 -13.99 -4.83 6.63
C GLY A 40 -13.69 -6.33 6.57
N LEU A 41 -12.48 -6.74 6.98
CA LEU A 41 -12.07 -8.14 7.07
C LEU A 41 -12.76 -8.88 8.23
N SER A 42 -12.78 -8.28 9.43
CA SER A 42 -13.32 -8.92 10.64
C SER A 42 -14.84 -9.09 10.60
N THR A 43 -15.53 -8.16 9.93
CA THR A 43 -16.99 -8.22 9.75
C THR A 43 -17.42 -9.04 8.54
N GLY A 44 -16.49 -9.45 7.69
CA GLY A 44 -16.80 -10.16 6.45
C GLY A 44 -17.40 -9.30 5.33
N ILE A 45 -17.50 -7.97 5.52
CA ILE A 45 -17.89 -7.01 4.47
C ILE A 45 -16.96 -7.17 3.25
N ILE A 46 -15.68 -7.42 3.51
CA ILE A 46 -14.67 -7.66 2.48
C ILE A 46 -14.04 -9.02 2.71
N LYS A 47 -14.04 -9.89 1.69
CA LYS A 47 -13.34 -11.18 1.76
C LYS A 47 -11.84 -10.98 1.49
N ASN A 48 -10.99 -11.73 2.21
CA ASN A 48 -9.53 -11.65 2.09
C ASN A 48 -9.02 -11.72 0.62
N ARG A 49 -9.65 -12.57 -0.21
CA ARG A 49 -9.34 -12.68 -1.64
C ARG A 49 -9.42 -11.37 -2.43
N PHE A 50 -10.30 -10.44 -2.03
CA PHE A 50 -10.46 -9.16 -2.70
C PHE A 50 -9.36 -8.18 -2.31
N VAL A 51 -8.94 -8.19 -1.05
CA VAL A 51 -7.80 -7.41 -0.55
C VAL A 51 -6.52 -7.86 -1.26
N LEU A 52 -6.26 -9.17 -1.30
CA LEU A 52 -5.09 -9.73 -2.00
C LEU A 52 -5.09 -9.42 -3.50
N ARG A 53 -6.27 -9.45 -4.15
CA ARG A 53 -6.41 -9.07 -5.56
C ARG A 53 -6.12 -7.59 -5.79
N GLY A 54 -6.56 -6.71 -4.89
CA GLY A 54 -6.28 -5.27 -4.93
C GLY A 54 -4.78 -5.00 -4.81
N ILE A 55 -4.14 -5.58 -3.79
CA ILE A 55 -2.69 -5.48 -3.58
C ILE A 55 -1.94 -5.99 -4.81
N ARG A 56 -2.32 -7.15 -5.35
CA ARG A 56 -1.70 -7.69 -6.56
C ARG A 56 -1.85 -6.75 -7.76
N LYS A 57 -3.02 -6.12 -7.92
CA LYS A 57 -3.27 -5.18 -9.02
C LYS A 57 -2.39 -3.93 -8.90
N ASP A 58 -2.25 -3.38 -7.70
CA ASP A 58 -1.43 -2.19 -7.48
C ASP A 58 0.07 -2.53 -7.64
N LEU A 59 0.53 -3.64 -7.07
CA LEU A 59 1.89 -4.15 -7.30
C LEU A 59 2.14 -4.50 -8.77
N SER A 60 1.15 -4.98 -9.52
CA SER A 60 1.30 -5.26 -10.95
C SER A 60 1.35 -4.02 -11.84
N LYS A 61 0.92 -2.86 -11.33
CA LYS A 61 1.13 -1.57 -12.01
C LYS A 61 2.55 -1.06 -11.79
N ASP A 62 3.12 -1.34 -10.62
CA ASP A 62 4.51 -1.02 -10.28
C ASP A 62 5.49 -2.05 -10.87
N ALA A 63 5.04 -3.30 -11.04
CA ALA A 63 5.79 -4.36 -11.69
C ALA A 63 5.75 -4.17 -13.22
N PHE A 64 6.70 -3.35 -13.68
CA PHE A 64 7.25 -3.29 -15.02
C PHE A 64 6.51 -2.42 -16.04
N ASN A 65 7.04 -1.21 -16.21
CA ASN A 65 7.02 -0.52 -17.49
C ASN A 65 7.80 -1.39 -18.51
N ALA A 66 7.12 -2.03 -19.45
CA ALA A 66 7.75 -2.88 -20.46
C ALA A 66 8.91 -2.19 -21.20
N LYS A 67 8.83 -0.87 -21.34
CA LYS A 67 9.86 -0.03 -21.95
C LYS A 67 11.14 0.05 -21.12
N GLU A 68 11.02 0.03 -19.79
CA GLU A 68 12.18 -0.02 -18.88
C GLU A 68 12.87 -1.38 -18.96
N ILE A 69 12.11 -2.49 -19.02
CA ILE A 69 12.68 -3.82 -19.24
C ILE A 69 13.43 -3.87 -20.59
N GLU A 70 12.82 -3.41 -21.67
CA GLU A 70 13.46 -3.40 -22.99
C GLU A 70 14.74 -2.57 -22.98
N SER A 71 14.73 -1.41 -22.32
CA SER A 71 15.93 -0.56 -22.20
C SER A 71 17.05 -1.22 -21.38
N GLU A 72 16.69 -1.98 -20.33
CA GLU A 72 17.64 -2.71 -19.49
C GLU A 72 18.27 -3.88 -20.27
N ILE A 73 17.47 -4.61 -21.04
CA ILE A 73 17.92 -5.71 -21.91
C ILE A 73 18.89 -5.19 -22.98
N GLU A 74 18.57 -4.07 -23.64
CA GLU A 74 19.45 -3.47 -24.65
C GLU A 74 20.76 -2.95 -24.04
N ARG A 75 20.74 -2.42 -22.80
CA ARG A 75 21.96 -2.01 -22.10
C ARG A 75 22.90 -3.20 -21.86
N ILE A 76 22.36 -4.32 -21.36
CA ILE A 76 23.14 -5.54 -21.07
C ILE A 76 23.73 -6.14 -22.35
N LYS A 77 22.98 -6.18 -23.46
CA LYS A 77 23.51 -6.66 -24.75
C LYS A 77 24.69 -5.81 -25.23
N ASN A 78 24.57 -4.48 -25.16
CA ASN A 78 25.62 -3.57 -25.62
C ASN A 78 26.90 -3.61 -24.75
N GLU A 79 26.77 -3.91 -23.46
CA GLU A 79 27.92 -4.14 -22.57
C GLU A 79 28.63 -5.46 -22.85
N SER A 80 27.90 -6.51 -23.25
CA SER A 80 28.49 -7.82 -23.60
C SER A 80 29.26 -7.83 -24.92
N ILE A 81 28.96 -6.90 -25.84
CA ILE A 81 29.62 -6.78 -27.15
C ILE A 81 30.93 -5.98 -27.06
N ARG A 82 31.14 -5.23 -25.98
CA ARG A 82 32.35 -4.40 -25.76
C ARG A 82 33.45 -5.07 -24.92
N ARG A 83 33.30 -6.36 -24.61
CA ARG A 83 34.34 -7.19 -23.97
C ARG A 83 34.99 -8.13 -24.95
#